data_AF-A0A7S1J2C2-F1
#
_entry.id   AF-A0A7S1J2C2-F1
#
_cell.length_a   1.000
_cell.length_b   1.000
_cell.length_c   1.000
_cell.angle_alpha   90.00
_cell.angle_beta   90.00
_cell.angle_gamma   90.00
#
_symmetry.space_group_name_H-M   'P 1'
#
loop_
_entity.id
_entity.type
_entity.pdbx_description
1 polymer ?
#
loop_
_entity_poly.entity_id
_entity_poly.type
_entity_poly.pdbx_seq_one_letter_code
_entity_poly.pdbx_strand_id
1 'polypeptide(L)'
;GEWVNVHPEFTRLFGAVSSKNNIQFAEVWSASNYKQLRLIGRGHDIHHWQPDTRTPPVLYTRSLFGSIIPRDGEKWIQSHLEPYMKKFFSGVELFLPDGVDFTGSPAAILHGQMQNSKNAPANAIPSSKMLEVVVFRQPPAVHAFNVVEYG
;
A
#
# COMPACT_ATOMS: atom_id res chain seq x y z
N GLY A 1 -24.30 5.07 16.15
CA GLY A 1 -24.23 6.36 16.87
C GLY A 1 -23.95 7.47 15.89
N GLU A 2 -23.99 8.74 16.29
CA GLU A 2 -23.88 9.90 15.37
C GLU A 2 -22.56 9.98 14.59
N TRP A 3 -21.52 9.23 15.00
CA TRP A 3 -20.25 9.14 14.26
C TRP A 3 -20.42 8.73 12.79
N VAL A 4 -21.45 7.95 12.44
CA VAL A 4 -21.72 7.57 11.04
C VAL A 4 -22.11 8.76 10.17
N ASN A 5 -22.48 9.90 10.78
CA ASN A 5 -22.88 11.09 10.03
C ASN A 5 -21.71 11.78 9.33
N VAL A 6 -20.46 11.46 9.68
CA VAL A 6 -19.27 11.96 8.97
C VAL A 6 -19.05 11.24 7.63
N HIS A 7 -19.79 10.16 7.38
CA HIS A 7 -19.74 9.35 6.18
C HIS A 7 -20.89 9.76 5.23
N PRO A 8 -20.64 10.59 4.20
CA PRO A 8 -21.70 11.10 3.32
C PRO A 8 -22.43 9.99 2.56
N GLU A 9 -21.74 8.91 2.21
CA GLU A 9 -22.30 7.72 1.61
C GLU A 9 -23.33 7.03 2.50
N PHE A 10 -23.06 6.96 3.81
CA PHE A 10 -23.98 6.38 4.78
C PHE A 10 -25.22 7.26 4.91
N THR A 11 -25.04 8.57 5.13
CA THR A 11 -26.16 9.49 5.36
C THR A 11 -27.05 9.62 4.13
N ARG A 12 -26.48 9.51 2.92
CA ARG A 12 -27.24 9.47 1.66
C ARG A 12 -28.15 8.24 1.56
N LEU A 13 -27.71 7.07 2.04
CA LEU A 13 -28.46 5.81 1.91
C LEU A 13 -29.45 5.59 3.06
N PHE A 14 -29.05 5.91 4.29
CA PHE A 14 -29.81 5.55 5.50
C PHE A 14 -30.36 6.76 6.27
N GLY A 15 -30.00 7.98 5.85
CA GLY A 15 -30.31 9.21 6.58
C GLY A 15 -29.33 9.47 7.72
N ALA A 16 -29.27 10.73 8.15
CA ALA A 16 -28.47 11.11 9.31
C ALA A 16 -29.06 10.49 10.59
N VAL A 17 -28.19 9.90 11.40
CA VAL A 17 -28.52 9.40 12.73
C VAL A 17 -28.69 10.60 13.66
N SER A 18 -29.78 10.65 14.41
CA SER A 18 -30.07 11.69 15.38
C SER A 18 -30.93 11.11 16.51
N SER A 19 -31.17 11.89 17.56
CA SER A 19 -32.10 11.52 18.64
C SER A 19 -33.50 11.10 18.15
N LYS A 20 -33.92 11.58 16.98
CA LYS A 20 -35.22 11.25 16.35
C LYS A 20 -35.13 10.16 15.27
N ASN A 21 -33.94 9.85 14.77
CA ASN A 21 -33.71 8.85 13.73
C ASN A 21 -32.55 7.94 14.16
N ASN A 22 -32.88 6.87 14.88
CA ASN A 22 -31.89 5.91 15.38
C ASN A 22 -31.84 4.68 14.48
N ILE A 23 -30.63 4.22 14.20
CA ILE A 23 -30.38 2.95 13.50
C ILE A 23 -29.77 1.98 14.51
N GLN A 24 -30.48 0.88 14.73
CA GLN A 24 -29.98 -0.23 15.54
C GLN A 24 -29.00 -1.08 14.71
N PHE A 25 -27.94 -1.53 15.35
CA PHE A 25 -26.94 -2.39 14.72
C PHE A 25 -26.45 -3.46 15.70
N ALA A 26 -25.92 -4.55 15.16
CA ALA A 26 -25.14 -5.54 15.90
C ALA A 26 -23.74 -5.62 15.30
N GLU A 27 -22.71 -5.71 16.16
CA GLU A 27 -21.37 -6.03 15.69
C GLU A 27 -21.33 -7.52 15.31
N VAL A 28 -20.96 -7.81 14.07
CA VAL A 28 -20.85 -9.18 13.55
C VAL A 28 -19.42 -9.67 13.70
N TRP A 29 -18.46 -8.80 13.41
CA TRP A 29 -17.03 -9.09 13.50
C TRP A 29 -16.24 -7.80 13.72
N SER A 30 -15.17 -7.89 14.51
CA SER A 30 -14.17 -6.84 14.66
C SER A 30 -12.74 -7.40 14.60
N ALA A 31 -11.85 -6.59 14.06
CA ALA A 31 -10.39 -6.74 14.11
C ALA A 31 -9.77 -5.36 14.39
N SER A 32 -8.43 -5.27 14.50
CA SER A 32 -7.73 -4.06 14.91
C SER A 32 -8.11 -2.81 14.10
N ASN A 33 -8.21 -2.93 12.77
CA ASN A 33 -8.55 -1.83 11.85
C ASN A 33 -9.85 -2.08 11.07
N TYR A 34 -10.65 -3.09 11.44
CA TYR A 34 -11.84 -3.48 10.70
C TYR A 34 -13.03 -3.72 11.61
N LYS A 35 -14.22 -3.28 11.18
CA LYS A 35 -15.50 -3.63 11.80
C LYS A 35 -16.53 -4.00 10.75
N GLN A 36 -17.27 -5.06 11.04
CA GLN A 36 -18.48 -5.45 10.35
C GLN A 36 -19.69 -5.22 11.27
N LEU A 37 -20.62 -4.37 10.85
CA LEU A 37 -21.83 -4.05 11.58
C LEU A 37 -23.07 -4.44 10.77
N ARG A 38 -24.00 -5.20 11.34
CA ARG A 38 -25.29 -5.51 10.71
C ARG A 38 -26.34 -4.50 11.15
N LEU A 39 -26.97 -3.82 10.19
CA LEU A 39 -28.09 -2.92 10.46
C LEU A 39 -29.37 -3.72 10.67
N ILE A 40 -29.87 -3.72 11.91
CA ILE A 40 -31.04 -4.51 12.30
C ILE A 40 -32.30 -3.96 11.63
N GLY A 41 -33.10 -4.84 11.04
CA GLY A 41 -34.32 -4.47 10.33
C GLY A 41 -34.09 -3.77 8.99
N ARG A 42 -32.84 -3.61 8.55
CA ARG A 42 -32.50 -3.00 7.25
C ARG A 42 -31.92 -3.99 6.24
N GLY A 43 -31.44 -5.16 6.68
CA GLY A 43 -30.86 -6.16 5.78
C GLY A 43 -29.57 -5.71 5.10
N HIS A 44 -28.83 -4.80 5.71
CA HIS A 44 -27.55 -4.28 5.20
C HIS A 44 -26.44 -4.53 6.22
N ASP A 45 -25.27 -4.90 5.73
CA ASP A 45 -24.04 -4.97 6.51
C ASP A 45 -23.12 -3.82 6.11
N ILE A 46 -22.45 -3.21 7.10
CA ILE A 46 -21.49 -2.12 6.94
C ILE A 46 -20.11 -2.65 7.25
N HIS A 47 -19.21 -2.43 6.30
CA HIS A 47 -17.82 -2.79 6.41
C HIS A 47 -17.04 -1.49 6.56
N HIS A 48 -16.50 -1.26 7.75
CA HIS A 48 -15.72 -0.07 8.06
C HIS A 48 -14.26 -0.45 8.27
N TRP A 49 -13.40 0.12 7.45
CA TRP A 49 -11.95 -0.01 7.54
C TRP A 49 -11.37 1.29 8.06
N GLN A 50 -10.59 1.22 9.13
CA GLN A 50 -9.76 2.32 9.56
C GLN A 50 -8.45 2.29 8.77
N PRO A 51 -7.92 3.45 8.34
CA PRO A 51 -6.61 3.49 7.68
C PRO A 51 -5.56 2.84 8.57
N ASP A 52 -4.80 1.90 8.01
CA ASP A 52 -3.65 1.35 8.71
C ASP A 52 -2.56 2.43 8.81
N THR A 53 -2.08 2.66 10.03
CA THR A 53 -1.02 3.63 10.32
C THR A 53 0.33 2.97 10.56
N ARG A 54 0.39 1.64 10.54
CA ARG A 54 1.64 0.89 10.64
C ARG A 54 2.53 1.22 9.44
N THR A 55 3.83 1.30 9.70
CA THR A 55 4.85 1.34 8.65
C THR A 55 5.11 -0.10 8.21
N PRO A 56 4.90 -0.45 6.93
CA PRO A 56 5.24 -1.79 6.45
C PRO A 56 6.72 -2.10 6.73
N PRO A 57 7.06 -3.33 7.17
CA PRO A 57 8.44 -3.68 7.42
C PRO A 57 9.25 -3.63 6.12
N VAL A 58 10.50 -3.15 6.20
CA VAL A 58 11.43 -3.24 5.07
C VAL A 58 11.84 -4.69 4.92
N LEU A 59 11.26 -5.38 3.92
CA LEU A 59 11.49 -6.81 3.71
C LEU A 59 12.82 -7.08 2.99
N TYR A 60 13.30 -6.15 2.17
CA TYR A 60 14.47 -6.32 1.30
C TYR A 60 15.52 -5.26 1.61
N THR A 61 16.79 -5.67 1.71
CA THR A 61 17.89 -4.78 2.06
C THR A 61 18.86 -4.51 0.92
N ARG A 62 18.85 -5.35 -0.13
CA ARG A 62 19.73 -5.19 -1.30
C ARG A 62 19.21 -4.12 -2.25
N SER A 63 19.70 -2.89 -2.09
CA SER A 63 19.42 -1.77 -3.00
C SER A 63 19.89 -2.08 -4.41
N LEU A 64 19.01 -1.90 -5.41
CA LEU A 64 19.31 -2.15 -6.82
C LEU A 64 20.25 -1.10 -7.41
N PHE A 65 20.16 0.15 -6.96
CA PHE A 65 20.94 1.29 -7.45
C PHE A 65 21.90 1.85 -6.40
N GLY A 66 22.06 1.15 -5.27
CA GLY A 66 22.96 1.52 -4.19
C GLY A 66 24.42 1.15 -4.49
N SER A 67 25.26 1.22 -3.45
CA SER A 67 26.70 0.92 -3.55
C SER A 67 27.01 -0.55 -3.88
N ILE A 68 26.02 -1.44 -3.74
CA ILE A 68 26.17 -2.85 -4.09
C ILE A 68 25.80 -3.00 -5.56
N ILE A 69 26.81 -3.25 -6.38
CA ILE A 69 26.64 -3.50 -7.82
C ILE A 69 25.75 -4.75 -7.99
N PRO A 70 24.66 -4.69 -8.77
CA PRO A 70 23.86 -5.88 -9.04
C PRO A 70 24.70 -6.95 -9.73
N ARG A 71 24.33 -8.20 -9.46
CA ARG A 71 25.02 -9.36 -10.05
C ARG A 71 24.86 -9.33 -11.56
N ASP A 72 25.76 -9.98 -12.30
CA ASP A 72 25.71 -9.98 -13.77
C ASP A 72 24.35 -10.44 -14.32
N GLY A 73 23.72 -11.44 -13.68
CA GLY A 73 22.39 -11.93 -14.01
C GLY A 73 21.22 -11.00 -13.68
N GLU A 74 21.46 -9.87 -13.03
CA GLU A 74 20.47 -8.88 -12.58
C GLU A 74 20.53 -7.58 -13.39
N LYS A 75 21.57 -7.38 -14.21
CA LYS A 75 21.76 -6.15 -15.01
C LYS A 75 20.59 -5.84 -15.93
N TRP A 76 19.88 -6.88 -16.39
CA TRP A 76 18.68 -6.69 -17.21
C TRP A 76 17.56 -5.97 -16.44
N ILE A 77 17.47 -6.17 -15.12
CA ILE A 77 16.46 -5.53 -14.28
C ILE A 77 16.71 -4.02 -14.25
N GLN A 78 17.97 -3.62 -14.02
CA GLN A 78 18.38 -2.21 -14.05
C GLN A 78 18.09 -1.59 -15.43
N SER A 79 18.51 -2.24 -16.52
CA SER A 79 18.35 -1.67 -17.86
C SER A 79 16.88 -1.45 -18.25
N HIS A 80 15.97 -2.29 -17.74
CA HIS A 80 14.54 -2.12 -17.97
C HIS A 80 13.93 -1.01 -17.12
N LEU A 81 14.45 -0.77 -15.91
CA LEU A 81 13.94 0.25 -14.99
C LEU A 81 14.49 1.65 -15.25
N GLU A 82 15.76 1.74 -15.68
CA GLU A 82 16.49 3.00 -15.84
C GLU A 82 15.73 4.10 -16.62
N PRO A 83 15.04 3.80 -17.75
CA PRO A 83 14.26 4.80 -18.49
C PRO A 83 13.12 5.43 -17.68
N TYR A 84 12.60 4.70 -16.68
CA TYR A 84 11.45 5.08 -15.89
C TYR A 84 11.83 5.73 -14.56
N MET A 85 13.06 5.51 -14.09
CA MET A 85 13.50 5.92 -12.75
C MET A 85 13.25 7.40 -12.46
N LYS A 86 13.71 8.28 -13.36
CA LYS A 86 13.57 9.74 -13.17
C LYS A 86 12.12 10.22 -13.23
N LYS A 87 11.28 9.59 -14.07
CA LYS A 87 9.92 10.03 -14.36
C LYS A 87 8.90 9.50 -13.36
N PHE A 88 9.00 8.22 -13.00
CA PHE A 88 7.98 7.52 -12.22
C PHE A 88 8.45 7.11 -10.82
N PHE A 89 9.76 6.92 -10.63
CA PHE A 89 10.34 6.46 -9.36
C PHE A 89 11.23 7.51 -8.70
N SER A 90 10.94 8.80 -8.91
CA SER A 90 11.69 9.88 -8.29
C SER A 90 11.54 9.84 -6.76
N GLY A 91 12.65 9.72 -6.04
CA GLY A 91 12.66 9.59 -4.57
C GLY A 91 12.29 8.20 -4.05
N VAL A 92 12.17 7.20 -4.92
CA VAL A 92 11.98 5.79 -4.55
C VAL A 92 13.32 5.08 -4.60
N GLU A 93 13.65 4.36 -3.54
CA GLU A 93 14.71 3.36 -3.56
C GLU A 93 14.12 1.98 -3.81
N LEU A 94 14.67 1.24 -4.77
CA LEU A 94 14.21 -0.09 -5.16
C LEU A 94 15.16 -1.16 -4.62
N PHE A 95 14.59 -2.20 -4.03
CA PHE A 95 15.30 -3.28 -3.36
C PHE A 95 14.97 -4.64 -3.98
N LEU A 96 15.97 -5.49 -4.14
CA LEU A 96 15.84 -6.88 -4.56
C LEU A 96 15.77 -7.81 -3.33
N PRO A 97 15.05 -8.95 -3.41
CA PRO A 97 15.02 -9.93 -2.34
C PRO A 97 16.40 -10.54 -2.10
N ASP A 98 16.73 -10.70 -0.83
CA ASP A 98 17.99 -11.29 -0.39
C ASP A 98 18.02 -12.79 -0.68
N GLY A 99 19.19 -13.29 -1.11
CA GLY A 99 19.40 -14.72 -1.41
C GLY A 99 18.82 -15.24 -2.74
N VAL A 100 18.09 -14.42 -3.50
CA VAL A 100 17.54 -14.83 -4.81
C VAL A 100 18.51 -14.52 -5.95
N ASP A 101 18.63 -15.43 -6.91
CA ASP A 101 19.33 -15.24 -8.19
C ASP A 101 18.31 -15.07 -9.33
N PHE A 102 18.49 -14.02 -10.13
CA PHE A 102 17.61 -13.68 -11.26
C PHE A 102 18.23 -13.99 -12.63
N THR A 103 19.39 -14.65 -12.68
CA THR A 103 20.13 -14.92 -13.93
C THR A 103 19.28 -15.63 -14.98
N GLY A 104 18.45 -16.59 -14.59
CA GLY A 104 17.53 -17.34 -15.48
C GLY A 104 16.06 -16.94 -15.35
N SER A 105 15.73 -15.97 -14.51
CA SER A 105 14.34 -15.67 -14.17
C SER A 105 13.64 -14.88 -15.29
N PRO A 106 12.36 -15.18 -15.57
CA PRO A 106 11.56 -14.43 -16.56
C PRO A 106 11.07 -13.08 -16.04
N ALA A 107 11.04 -12.91 -14.72
CA ALA A 107 10.65 -11.69 -14.04
C ALA A 107 11.39 -11.54 -12.71
N ALA A 108 11.41 -10.31 -12.20
CA ALA A 108 11.90 -9.97 -10.87
C ALA A 108 10.85 -9.12 -10.14
N ILE A 109 10.66 -9.38 -8.85
CA ILE A 109 9.78 -8.60 -7.97
C ILE A 109 10.67 -7.81 -7.04
N LEU A 110 10.46 -6.50 -7.01
CA LEU A 110 11.22 -5.54 -6.22
C LEU A 110 10.29 -4.82 -5.26
N HIS A 111 10.84 -4.39 -4.13
CA HIS A 111 10.16 -3.49 -3.22
C HIS A 111 10.71 -2.09 -3.38
N GLY A 112 9.82 -1.12 -3.56
CA GLY A 112 10.15 0.28 -3.55
C GLY A 112 9.77 0.93 -2.23
N GLN A 113 10.68 1.73 -1.68
CA GLN A 113 10.41 2.55 -0.51
C GLN A 113 10.64 4.01 -0.88
N MET A 114 9.60 4.85 -0.73
CA MET A 114 9.81 6.29 -0.75
C MET A 114 10.49 6.72 0.54
N GLN A 115 11.71 7.23 0.45
CA GLN A 115 12.32 7.90 1.60
C GLN A 115 11.58 9.23 1.80
N ASN A 116 11.12 9.50 3.03
CA ASN A 116 10.70 10.85 3.37
C ASN A 116 11.89 11.78 3.12
N SER A 117 11.62 12.93 2.49
CA SER A 117 12.64 13.96 2.26
C SER A 117 13.44 14.16 3.54
N LYS A 118 14.78 14.20 3.46
CA LYS A 118 15.67 14.47 4.61
C LYS A 118 15.34 15.80 5.31
N ASN A 119 14.50 16.64 4.70
CA ASN A 119 14.00 17.91 5.24
C ASN A 119 12.55 17.83 5.76
N ALA A 120 11.97 16.64 5.93
CA ALA A 120 10.65 16.51 6.52
C ALA A 120 10.68 17.02 7.97
N PRO A 121 9.72 17.88 8.38
CA PRO A 121 9.67 18.37 9.75
C PRO A 121 9.56 17.18 10.72
N ALA A 122 10.16 17.30 11.91
CA ALA A 122 10.22 16.21 12.90
C ALA A 122 8.84 15.64 13.31
N ASN A 123 7.76 16.37 13.04
CA ASN A 123 6.37 15.98 13.31
C ASN A 123 5.63 15.48 12.05
N ALA A 124 6.32 15.30 10.91
CA ALA A 124 5.72 14.71 9.73
C ALA A 124 5.39 13.24 10.04
N ILE A 125 4.11 12.90 9.96
CA ILE A 125 3.67 11.50 10.03
C ILE A 125 4.41 10.77 8.90
N PRO A 126 5.20 9.72 9.20
CA PRO A 126 5.94 9.02 8.18
C PRO A 126 4.97 8.32 7.22
N SER A 127 4.71 8.94 6.08
CA SER A 127 3.98 8.30 4.98
C SER A 127 4.97 7.51 4.14
N SER A 128 5.48 6.39 4.66
CA SER A 128 6.27 5.48 3.84
C SER A 128 5.32 4.85 2.81
N LYS A 129 5.33 5.36 1.58
CA LYS A 129 4.67 4.66 0.47
C LYS A 129 5.55 3.49 0.07
N MET A 130 4.98 2.30 0.14
CA MET A 130 5.60 1.08 -0.35
C MET A 130 5.08 0.79 -1.76
N LEU A 131 6.00 0.43 -2.64
CA LEU A 131 5.70 0.00 -4.00
C LEU A 131 6.10 -1.46 -4.16
N GLU A 132 5.29 -2.21 -4.87
CA GLU A 132 5.71 -3.49 -5.46
C GLU A 132 5.98 -3.25 -6.94
N VAL A 133 7.16 -3.61 -7.41
CA VAL A 133 7.57 -3.40 -8.80
C VAL A 133 7.94 -4.74 -9.43
N VAL A 134 7.20 -5.12 -10.46
CA VAL A 134 7.44 -6.35 -11.22
C VAL A 134 8.08 -6.00 -12.54
N VAL A 135 9.27 -6.52 -12.79
CA VAL A 135 10.04 -6.29 -14.02
C VAL A 135 10.05 -7.59 -14.82
N PHE A 136 9.50 -7.56 -16.02
CA PHE A 136 9.48 -8.68 -16.96
C PHE A 136 10.64 -8.58 -17.92
N ARG A 137 11.29 -9.73 -18.16
CA ARG A 137 12.46 -9.82 -19.02
C ARG A 137 12.08 -9.83 -20.50
N GLN A 138 11.07 -10.61 -20.88
CA GLN A 138 10.60 -10.74 -22.25
C GLN A 138 9.08 -11.02 -22.31
N PRO A 139 8.28 -10.16 -22.98
CA PRO A 139 8.68 -8.84 -23.49
C PRO A 139 9.09 -7.89 -22.35
N PRO A 140 10.01 -6.94 -22.60
CA PRO A 140 10.38 -5.92 -21.63
C PRO A 140 9.16 -5.14 -21.11
N ALA A 141 8.85 -5.28 -19.82
CA ALA A 141 7.74 -4.55 -19.19
C ALA A 141 8.01 -4.30 -17.71
N VAL A 142 7.45 -3.20 -17.18
CA VAL A 142 7.53 -2.84 -15.77
C VAL A 142 6.13 -2.54 -15.26
N HIS A 143 5.68 -3.26 -14.25
CA HIS A 143 4.45 -2.97 -13.52
C HIS A 143 4.81 -2.44 -12.13
N ALA A 144 4.12 -1.40 -11.68
CA ALA A 144 4.32 -0.81 -10.37
C ALA A 144 2.98 -0.64 -9.66
N PHE A 145 2.91 -1.13 -8.43
CA PHE A 145 1.70 -1.13 -7.61
C PHE A 145 1.97 -0.38 -6.32
N ASN A 146 1.04 0.51 -5.93
CA ASN A 146 1.05 1.06 -4.58
C ASN A 146 0.56 -0.04 -3.62
N VAL A 147 1.41 -0.44 -2.68
CA VAL A 147 0.99 -1.35 -1.61
C VAL A 147 0.32 -0.50 -0.54
N VAL A 148 -1.01 -0.60 -0.50
CA VAL A 148 -1.84 0.01 0.54
C VAL A 148 -2.35 -1.12 1.43
N GLU A 149 -1.85 -1.18 2.67
CA GLU A 149 -2.37 -2.09 3.68
C GLU A 149 -3.60 -1.44 4.32
N TYR A 150 -4.72 -2.17 4.37
CA TYR A 150 -5.95 -1.69 5.02
C TYR A 150 -6.18 -2.34 6.39
N GLY A 151 -5.18 -3.05 6.94
CA GLY A 151 -5.24 -3.70 8.26
C GLY A 151 -5.08 -5.21 8.22
#